data_AF-A0AAV4QEA7-F1
#
_entry.id   AF-A0AAV4QEA7-F1
#
_cell.length_a   1.000
_cell.length_b   1.000
_cell.length_c   1.000
_cell.angle_alpha   90.00
_cell.angle_beta   90.00
_cell.angle_gamma   90.00
#
_symmetry.space_group_name_H-M   'P 1'
#
loop_
_entity.id
_entity.type
_entity.pdbx_description
1 polymer ?
#
loop_
_entity_poly.entity_id
_entity_poly.type
_entity_poly.pdbx_seq_one_letter_code
_entity_poly.pdbx_strand_id
1 'polypeptide(L)'
;SFRQNPEVLNSSDLYKKIPPNVEKTISSICNRLVSRNQLYSQILSLEQRLNVPPNFAALYPTNSSSQFKKWRCVPWKKRFLNDANAEELQNLGIVDEDTFVYKAEFQRGSAILSVLVVISPEYPVKTPILLLNLNWNGLHTTVSNFALRELEEEVNIHFIESLSPEFKDNILLCQLHHLGVCFDVFLETEYSGDSFEGPHEFQREKVVVKFARGSSRSRPYKCVSSQGIFTYR
;
A
#
# COMPACT_ATOMS: atom_id res chain seq x y z
N SER A 1 36.58 15.17 -64.20
CA SER A 1 36.79 15.05 -62.75
C SER A 1 35.44 14.92 -62.07
N PHE A 2 35.37 14.04 -61.07
CA PHE A 2 34.15 13.45 -60.50
C PHE A 2 33.22 14.47 -59.84
N ARG A 3 31.93 14.45 -60.19
CA ARG A 3 30.85 15.01 -59.37
C ARG A 3 30.59 14.03 -58.23
N GLN A 4 30.83 14.44 -56.98
CA GLN A 4 30.38 13.70 -55.81
C GLN A 4 28.86 13.89 -55.66
N ASN A 5 28.13 12.77 -55.70
CA ASN A 5 26.73 12.71 -55.32
C ASN A 5 26.60 12.99 -53.81
N PRO A 6 25.58 13.73 -53.36
CA PRO A 6 25.25 13.76 -51.94
C PRO A 6 24.71 12.37 -51.57
N GLU A 7 25.37 11.70 -50.63
CA GLU A 7 24.84 10.50 -50.00
C GLU A 7 23.50 10.86 -49.35
N VAL A 8 22.41 10.45 -49.99
CA VAL A 8 21.09 10.42 -49.38
C VAL A 8 21.17 9.35 -48.29
N LEU A 9 21.42 9.78 -47.04
CA LEU A 9 21.36 8.90 -45.89
C LEU A 9 19.97 8.27 -45.83
N ASN A 10 19.91 6.97 -46.12
CA ASN A 10 18.69 6.19 -46.07
C ASN A 10 18.23 6.15 -44.61
N SER A 11 17.02 6.64 -44.31
CA SER A 11 16.47 6.72 -42.95
C SER A 11 16.46 5.37 -42.22
N SER A 12 16.48 4.26 -42.97
CA SER A 12 16.57 2.87 -42.49
C SER A 12 17.93 2.50 -41.89
N ASP A 13 19.03 3.18 -42.25
CA ASP A 13 20.37 2.89 -41.72
C ASP A 13 20.68 3.69 -40.44
N LEU A 14 19.89 4.72 -40.12
CA LEU A 14 19.94 5.44 -38.83
C LEU A 14 19.44 4.56 -37.66
N TYR A 15 18.44 3.71 -37.89
CA TYR A 15 17.91 2.80 -36.86
C TYR A 15 18.86 1.63 -36.54
N LYS A 16 19.78 1.28 -37.44
CA LYS A 16 20.77 0.21 -37.21
C LYS A 16 21.93 0.61 -36.29
N LYS A 17 22.00 1.87 -35.85
CA LYS A 17 23.10 2.41 -35.04
C LYS A 17 22.61 3.11 -33.77
N ILE A 18 21.46 2.71 -33.21
CA ILE A 18 21.12 3.17 -31.86
C ILE A 18 22.07 2.45 -30.90
N PRO A 19 22.93 3.18 -30.15
CA PRO A 19 23.81 2.56 -29.18
C PRO A 19 22.95 1.80 -28.14
N PRO A 20 23.38 0.61 -27.67
CA PRO A 20 22.60 -0.21 -26.75
C PRO A 20 22.24 0.52 -25.45
N ASN A 21 23.04 1.52 -25.06
CA ASN A 21 22.75 2.38 -23.91
C ASN A 21 21.54 3.28 -24.16
N VAL A 22 21.39 3.83 -25.37
CA VAL A 22 20.24 4.67 -25.74
C VAL A 22 18.97 3.83 -25.78
N GLU A 23 19.03 2.60 -26.30
CA GLU A 23 17.90 1.67 -26.30
C GLU A 23 17.43 1.31 -24.88
N LYS A 24 18.38 1.03 -23.97
CA LYS A 24 18.08 0.79 -22.54
C LYS A 24 17.47 2.01 -21.87
N THR A 25 17.99 3.21 -22.15
CA THR A 25 17.45 4.46 -21.60
C THR A 25 16.03 4.72 -22.11
N ILE A 26 15.79 4.58 -23.41
CA ILE A 26 14.45 4.75 -24.00
C ILE A 26 13.48 3.74 -23.40
N SER A 27 13.86 2.46 -23.31
CA SER A 27 13.04 1.42 -22.68
C SER A 27 12.70 1.76 -21.22
N SER A 28 13.67 2.26 -20.46
CA SER A 28 13.46 2.67 -19.06
C SER A 28 12.51 3.86 -18.95
N ILE A 29 12.61 4.85 -19.85
CA ILE A 29 11.71 6.00 -19.90
C ILE A 29 10.28 5.54 -20.24
N CYS A 30 10.13 4.71 -21.27
CA CYS A 30 8.84 4.16 -21.66
C CYS A 30 8.19 3.38 -20.52
N ASN A 31 8.93 2.47 -19.87
CA ASN A 31 8.45 1.72 -18.73
C ASN A 31 8.01 2.65 -17.58
N ARG A 32 8.82 3.67 -17.26
CA ARG A 32 8.47 4.66 -16.24
C ARG A 32 7.19 5.43 -16.58
N LEU A 33 6.97 5.79 -17.84
CA LEU A 33 5.74 6.46 -18.28
C LEU A 33 4.52 5.55 -18.16
N VAL A 34 4.64 4.28 -18.55
CA VAL A 34 3.57 3.29 -18.42
C VAL A 34 3.21 3.09 -16.94
N SER A 35 4.21 2.84 -16.09
CA SER A 35 4.04 2.70 -14.65
C SER A 35 3.39 3.93 -14.01
N ARG A 36 3.78 5.14 -14.45
CA ARG A 36 3.20 6.38 -13.94
C ARG A 36 1.75 6.57 -14.39
N ASN A 37 1.41 6.17 -15.61
CA ASN A 37 0.04 6.18 -16.11
C ASN A 37 -0.84 5.19 -15.33
N GLN A 38 -0.33 4.00 -15.05
CA GLN A 38 -1.00 3.00 -14.21
C GLN A 38 -1.23 3.51 -12.79
N LEU A 39 -0.21 4.13 -12.17
CA LEU A 39 -0.35 4.74 -10.84
C LEU A 39 -1.43 5.84 -10.83
N TYR A 40 -1.45 6.70 -11.85
CA TYR A 40 -2.46 7.75 -11.96
C TYR A 40 -3.88 7.16 -12.07
N SER A 41 -4.04 6.10 -12.87
CA SER A 41 -5.31 5.37 -12.98
C SER A 41 -5.75 4.78 -11.64
N GLN A 42 -4.81 4.26 -10.84
CA GLN A 42 -5.10 3.77 -9.48
C GLN A 42 -5.53 4.89 -8.53
N ILE A 43 -4.83 6.03 -8.56
CA ILE A 43 -5.16 7.20 -7.73
C ILE A 43 -6.56 7.71 -8.06
N LEU A 44 -6.91 7.81 -9.35
CA LEU A 44 -8.26 8.19 -9.77
C LEU A 44 -9.32 7.20 -9.29
N SER A 45 -9.01 5.90 -9.33
CA SER A 45 -9.90 4.87 -8.77
C SER A 45 -10.12 5.11 -7.27
N LEU A 46 -9.04 5.35 -6.50
CA LEU A 46 -9.09 5.59 -5.05
C LEU A 46 -9.91 6.83 -4.66
N GLU A 47 -9.95 7.87 -5.48
CA GLU A 47 -10.81 9.04 -5.22
C GLU A 47 -12.30 8.70 -5.22
N GLN A 48 -12.70 7.64 -5.95
CA GLN A 48 -14.08 7.18 -6.01
C GLN A 48 -14.34 6.05 -5.01
N ARG A 49 -13.54 4.98 -5.09
CA ARG A 49 -13.66 3.77 -4.27
C ARG A 49 -12.42 2.89 -4.40
N LEU A 50 -12.13 2.13 -3.34
CA LEU A 50 -11.07 1.13 -3.37
C LEU A 50 -11.50 -0.09 -4.21
N ASN A 51 -11.23 -0.06 -5.52
CA ASN A 51 -11.46 -1.20 -6.41
C ASN A 51 -10.16 -1.95 -6.69
N VAL A 52 -10.09 -3.20 -6.24
CA VAL A 52 -8.98 -4.10 -6.58
C VAL A 52 -9.36 -5.03 -7.73
N PRO A 53 -8.36 -5.62 -8.43
CA PRO A 53 -8.61 -6.66 -9.41
C PRO A 53 -9.46 -7.81 -8.82
N PRO A 54 -10.45 -8.34 -9.56
CA PRO A 54 -11.40 -9.33 -9.02
C PRO A 54 -10.73 -10.65 -8.63
N ASN A 55 -9.68 -11.05 -9.35
CA ASN A 55 -8.83 -12.19 -9.01
C ASN A 55 -8.09 -11.99 -7.67
N PHE A 56 -7.70 -10.76 -7.34
CA PHE A 56 -7.13 -10.43 -6.03
C PHE A 56 -8.21 -10.42 -4.94
N ALA A 57 -9.36 -9.80 -5.22
CA ALA A 57 -10.48 -9.75 -4.27
C ALA A 57 -10.93 -11.15 -3.83
N ALA A 58 -10.93 -12.11 -4.76
CA ALA A 58 -11.29 -13.50 -4.51
C ALA A 58 -10.36 -14.23 -3.52
N LEU A 59 -9.17 -13.69 -3.22
CA LEU A 59 -8.26 -14.26 -2.22
C LEU A 59 -8.68 -13.95 -0.78
N TYR A 60 -9.65 -13.04 -0.60
CA TYR A 60 -10.11 -12.57 0.69
C TYR A 60 -11.60 -12.90 0.89
N PRO A 61 -12.05 -13.03 2.15
CA PRO A 61 -13.47 -13.22 2.44
C PRO A 61 -14.30 -12.00 1.99
N THR A 62 -15.48 -12.27 1.44
CA THR A 62 -16.37 -11.30 0.76
C THR A 62 -16.94 -10.19 1.66
N ASN A 63 -16.98 -10.40 2.97
CA ASN A 63 -17.51 -9.42 3.93
C ASN A 63 -16.35 -8.62 4.53
N SER A 64 -15.98 -7.47 3.95
CA SER A 64 -15.16 -6.48 4.64
C SER A 64 -16.06 -5.54 5.43
N SER A 65 -15.81 -5.45 6.73
CA SER A 65 -16.57 -4.60 7.65
C SER A 65 -16.07 -3.15 7.62
N SER A 66 -14.78 -2.96 7.39
CA SER A 66 -14.12 -1.66 7.29
C SER A 66 -14.40 -0.96 5.96
N GLN A 67 -14.73 0.32 6.03
CA GLN A 67 -15.01 1.15 4.87
C GLN A 67 -13.86 2.09 4.56
N PHE A 68 -13.44 2.14 3.29
CA PHE A 68 -12.53 3.16 2.78
C PHE A 68 -13.29 4.47 2.59
N LYS A 69 -12.98 5.49 3.39
CA LYS A 69 -13.79 6.72 3.47
C LYS A 69 -13.21 7.88 2.70
N LYS A 70 -11.90 8.10 2.81
CA LYS A 70 -11.26 9.30 2.25
C LYS A 70 -9.91 8.95 1.66
N TRP A 71 -9.60 9.62 0.54
CA TRP A 71 -8.30 9.68 -0.09
C TRP A 71 -8.00 11.14 -0.41
N ARG A 72 -6.85 11.65 0.03
CA ARG A 72 -6.45 13.04 -0.28
C ARG A 72 -4.95 13.18 -0.45
N CYS A 73 -4.55 14.01 -1.41
CA CYS A 73 -3.17 14.44 -1.54
C CYS A 73 -2.78 15.34 -0.36
N VAL A 74 -1.58 15.13 0.19
CA VAL A 74 -1.00 15.97 1.24
C VAL A 74 0.14 16.78 0.63
N PRO A 75 0.01 18.12 0.54
CA PRO A 75 1.09 18.95 0.04
C PRO A 75 2.34 18.82 0.90
N TRP A 76 3.52 18.75 0.28
CA TRP A 76 4.83 18.62 0.94
C TRP A 76 4.97 19.51 2.18
N LYS A 77 4.67 20.82 2.04
CA LYS A 77 4.79 21.82 3.13
C LYS A 77 3.91 21.55 4.36
N LYS A 78 2.79 20.83 4.21
CA LYS A 78 1.87 20.50 5.31
C LYS A 78 2.10 19.11 5.89
N ARG A 79 3.02 18.33 5.31
CA ARG A 79 3.31 16.94 5.71
C ARG A 79 3.99 16.87 7.08
N PHE A 80 4.86 17.81 7.38
CA PHE A 80 5.77 17.80 8.54
C PHE A 80 5.19 18.39 9.82
N LEU A 81 4.12 19.18 9.72
CA LEU A 81 3.66 19.98 10.85
C LEU A 81 2.86 19.18 11.89
N ASN A 82 2.36 17.99 11.54
CA ASN A 82 1.32 17.33 12.33
C ASN A 82 1.52 15.82 12.55
N ASP A 83 2.58 15.18 12.04
CA ASP A 83 2.72 13.72 12.09
C ASP A 83 4.16 13.32 12.46
N ALA A 84 4.37 12.86 13.71
CA ALA A 84 5.69 12.48 14.23
C ALA A 84 6.35 11.36 13.39
N ASN A 85 5.54 10.47 12.83
CA ASN A 85 6.02 9.37 11.98
C ASN A 85 6.57 9.88 10.63
N ALA A 86 6.13 11.05 10.16
CA ALA A 86 6.63 11.63 8.91
C ALA A 86 8.05 12.22 9.06
N GLU A 87 8.41 12.65 10.27
CA GLU A 87 9.75 13.18 10.60
C GLU A 87 10.80 12.06 10.55
N GLU A 88 10.49 10.88 11.12
CA GLU A 88 11.39 9.73 11.11
C GLU A 88 11.73 9.27 9.67
N LEU A 89 10.73 9.24 8.77
CA LEU A 89 10.96 8.88 7.37
C LEU A 89 11.87 9.86 6.63
N GLN A 90 11.84 11.14 7.00
CA GLN A 90 12.74 12.14 6.43
C GLN A 90 14.17 11.95 6.96
N ASN A 91 14.31 11.70 8.26
CA ASN A 91 15.61 11.43 8.89
C ASN A 91 16.28 10.18 8.29
N LEU A 92 15.49 9.19 7.88
CA LEU A 92 15.97 7.99 7.20
C LEU A 92 16.22 8.18 5.70
N GLY A 93 15.96 9.36 5.13
CA GLY A 93 16.15 9.65 3.71
C GLY A 93 15.20 8.85 2.79
N ILE A 94 14.07 8.38 3.32
CA ILE A 94 13.05 7.63 2.57
C ILE A 94 12.14 8.59 1.79
N VAL A 95 12.10 9.85 2.23
CA VAL A 95 11.15 10.87 1.78
C VAL A 95 11.89 12.09 1.27
N ASP A 96 11.79 12.31 -0.05
CA ASP A 96 12.30 13.48 -0.77
C ASP A 96 11.17 14.36 -1.31
N GLU A 97 11.48 15.59 -1.73
CA GLU A 97 10.48 16.56 -2.26
C GLU A 97 9.66 16.00 -3.44
N ASP A 98 10.27 15.12 -4.23
CA ASP A 98 9.63 14.47 -5.39
C ASP A 98 8.72 13.28 -5.02
N THR A 99 8.63 12.94 -3.74
CA THR A 99 7.84 11.81 -3.24
C THR A 99 6.37 12.20 -3.14
N PHE A 100 5.47 11.36 -3.68
CA PHE A 100 4.04 11.60 -3.57
C PHE A 100 3.52 11.16 -2.20
N VAL A 101 2.61 11.94 -1.66
CA VAL A 101 2.09 11.76 -0.30
C VAL A 101 0.60 11.87 -0.30
N TYR A 102 -0.04 10.85 0.24
CA TYR A 102 -1.47 10.79 0.35
C TYR A 102 -1.87 10.43 1.76
N LYS A 103 -3.06 10.87 2.17
CA LYS A 103 -3.70 10.41 3.39
C LYS A 103 -4.95 9.62 3.02
N ALA A 104 -5.02 8.38 3.50
CA ALA A 104 -6.20 7.54 3.43
C ALA A 104 -6.86 7.44 4.82
N GLU A 105 -8.17 7.22 4.85
CA GLU A 105 -8.90 6.95 6.10
C GLU A 105 -9.79 5.71 5.93
N PHE A 106 -9.59 4.73 6.80
CA PHE A 106 -10.48 3.58 6.98
C PHE A 106 -11.32 3.77 8.23
N GLN A 107 -12.58 3.37 8.18
CA GLN A 107 -13.49 3.49 9.31
C GLN A 107 -14.29 2.20 9.51
N ARG A 108 -14.37 1.77 10.77
CA ARG A 108 -15.29 0.73 11.23
C ARG A 108 -15.86 1.18 12.59
N GLY A 109 -17.17 1.35 12.69
CA GLY A 109 -17.79 1.88 13.91
C GLY A 109 -17.19 3.23 14.34
N SER A 110 -16.76 3.32 15.60
CA SER A 110 -16.04 4.49 16.15
C SER A 110 -14.54 4.51 15.85
N ALA A 111 -13.96 3.39 15.39
CA ALA A 111 -12.55 3.29 15.07
C ALA A 111 -12.23 3.93 13.70
N ILE A 112 -11.30 4.88 13.71
CA ILE A 112 -10.81 5.56 12.50
C ILE A 112 -9.32 5.32 12.37
N LEU A 113 -8.92 4.59 11.32
CA LEU A 113 -7.53 4.40 10.96
C LEU A 113 -7.13 5.43 9.90
N SER A 114 -6.27 6.37 10.32
CA SER A 114 -5.59 7.31 9.43
C SER A 114 -4.32 6.67 8.89
N VAL A 115 -4.12 6.69 7.58
CA VAL A 115 -2.97 6.09 6.92
C VAL A 115 -2.27 7.17 6.10
N LEU A 116 -0.98 7.39 6.37
CA LEU A 116 -0.14 8.23 5.52
C LEU A 116 0.56 7.31 4.51
N VAL A 117 0.25 7.50 3.22
CA VAL A 117 0.80 6.70 2.12
C VAL A 117 1.89 7.50 1.43
N VAL A 118 3.06 6.89 1.34
CA VAL A 118 4.27 7.47 0.75
C VAL A 118 4.63 6.68 -0.49
N ILE A 119 4.67 7.36 -1.65
CA ILE A 119 4.91 6.72 -2.94
C ILE A 119 6.15 7.33 -3.57
N SER A 120 7.18 6.50 -3.76
CA SER A 120 8.41 6.90 -4.42
C SER A 120 8.17 7.20 -5.91
N PRO A 121 8.91 8.16 -6.50
CA PRO A 121 8.89 8.38 -7.95
C PRO A 121 9.38 7.18 -8.78
N GLU A 122 9.99 6.17 -8.14
CA GLU A 122 10.44 4.91 -8.73
C GLU A 122 9.36 3.81 -8.70
N TYR A 123 8.12 4.11 -8.30
CA TYR A 123 7.01 3.16 -8.36
C TYR A 123 6.82 2.58 -9.78
N PRO A 124 6.57 1.26 -9.94
CA PRO A 124 6.34 0.23 -8.91
C PRO A 124 7.61 -0.50 -8.43
N VAL A 125 8.81 -0.08 -8.84
CA VAL A 125 10.08 -0.73 -8.42
C VAL A 125 10.28 -0.60 -6.91
N LYS A 126 10.03 0.61 -6.39
CA LYS A 126 9.89 0.85 -4.95
C LYS A 126 8.41 0.81 -4.58
N THR A 127 8.06 0.00 -3.58
CA THR A 127 6.69 -0.14 -3.12
C THR A 127 6.25 1.06 -2.27
N PRO A 128 4.95 1.35 -2.20
CA PRO A 128 4.43 2.34 -1.28
C PRO A 128 4.69 1.94 0.17
N ILE A 129 4.96 2.94 1.01
CA ILE A 129 5.11 2.78 2.46
C ILE A 129 3.91 3.41 3.14
N LEU A 130 3.27 2.67 4.03
CA LEU A 130 2.07 3.07 4.76
C LEU A 130 2.43 3.27 6.22
N LEU A 131 2.14 4.46 6.76
CA LEU A 131 2.25 4.74 8.19
C LEU A 131 0.87 4.77 8.82
N LEU A 132 0.71 4.08 9.95
CA LEU A 132 -0.60 3.86 10.57
C LEU A 132 -0.77 4.69 11.85
N ASN A 133 -1.91 5.38 11.95
CA ASN A 133 -2.36 6.09 13.14
C ASN A 133 -3.82 5.73 13.41
N LEU A 134 -4.10 5.10 14.55
CA LEU A 134 -5.44 4.67 14.93
C LEU A 134 -6.04 5.65 15.94
N ASN A 135 -7.25 6.15 15.65
CA ASN A 135 -8.07 6.87 16.61
C ASN A 135 -9.25 5.99 17.03
N TRP A 136 -9.11 5.33 18.18
CA TRP A 136 -10.13 4.52 18.82
C TRP A 136 -9.80 4.46 20.32
N ASN A 137 -10.72 4.93 21.18
CA ASN A 137 -10.48 5.10 22.63
C ASN A 137 -9.24 5.94 22.99
N GLY A 138 -8.80 6.81 22.08
CA GLY A 138 -7.57 7.57 22.17
C GLY A 138 -6.80 7.54 20.85
N LEU A 139 -5.70 8.31 20.79
CA LEU A 139 -4.78 8.27 19.65
C LEU A 139 -3.70 7.23 19.91
N HIS A 140 -3.69 6.18 19.10
CA HIS A 140 -2.67 5.14 19.09
C HIS A 140 -1.77 5.30 17.86
N THR A 141 -0.48 5.48 18.11
CA THR A 141 0.60 5.46 17.10
C THR A 141 1.40 4.16 17.21
N THR A 142 2.19 3.83 16.19
CA THR A 142 3.09 2.66 16.18
C THR A 142 4.11 2.65 17.31
N VAL A 143 4.49 3.83 17.81
CA VAL A 143 5.35 3.98 19.00
C VAL A 143 4.60 3.58 20.27
N SER A 144 3.32 3.93 20.38
CA SER A 144 2.51 3.68 21.58
C SER A 144 1.89 2.28 21.64
N ASN A 145 1.64 1.65 20.49
CA ASN A 145 0.91 0.39 20.40
C ASN A 145 1.69 -0.61 19.53
N PHE A 146 2.28 -1.60 20.19
CA PHE A 146 3.04 -2.68 19.55
C PHE A 146 2.21 -3.42 18.48
N ALA A 147 0.93 -3.61 18.74
CA ALA A 147 0.08 -4.38 17.84
C ALA A 147 -0.27 -3.59 16.56
N LEU A 148 -0.25 -2.26 16.62
CA LEU A 148 -0.36 -1.39 15.44
C LEU A 148 0.93 -1.42 14.62
N ARG A 149 2.09 -1.53 15.28
CA ARG A 149 3.38 -1.73 14.62
C ARG A 149 3.44 -3.07 13.88
N GLU A 150 2.93 -4.15 14.47
CA GLU A 150 2.82 -5.45 13.77
C GLU A 150 1.91 -5.36 12.53
N LEU A 151 0.82 -4.58 12.59
CA LEU A 151 -0.05 -4.35 11.43
C LEU A 151 0.67 -3.57 10.32
N GLU A 152 1.46 -2.57 10.69
CA GLU A 152 2.27 -1.79 9.75
C GLU A 152 3.35 -2.66 9.07
N GLU A 153 4.02 -3.52 9.85
CA GLU A 153 5.00 -4.49 9.35
C GLU A 153 4.36 -5.51 8.40
N GLU A 154 3.16 -6.01 8.72
CA GLU A 154 2.47 -6.96 7.84
C GLU A 154 2.23 -6.33 6.45
N VAL A 155 1.77 -5.08 6.41
CA VAL A 155 1.35 -4.46 5.15
C VAL A 155 2.55 -3.93 4.34
N ASN A 156 3.61 -3.46 4.99
CA ASN A 156 4.77 -2.87 4.31
C ASN A 156 5.81 -3.89 3.86
N ILE A 157 5.99 -4.99 4.61
CA ILE A 157 7.05 -5.97 4.35
C ILE A 157 6.42 -7.29 3.90
N HIS A 158 5.70 -7.92 4.80
CA HIS A 158 5.23 -9.29 4.69
C HIS A 158 4.24 -9.52 3.55
N PHE A 159 3.31 -8.59 3.34
CA PHE A 159 2.35 -8.65 2.25
C PHE A 159 3.06 -8.49 0.91
N ILE A 160 3.96 -7.51 0.80
CA ILE A 160 4.71 -7.22 -0.42
C ILE A 160 5.58 -8.41 -0.84
N GLU A 161 6.25 -9.07 0.10
CA GLU A 161 7.04 -10.28 -0.16
C GLU A 161 6.18 -11.46 -0.66
N SER A 162 4.93 -11.54 -0.20
CA SER A 162 3.99 -12.61 -0.58
C SER A 162 3.17 -12.31 -1.84
N LEU A 163 3.23 -11.07 -2.34
CA LEU A 163 2.39 -10.62 -3.44
C LEU A 163 2.82 -11.28 -4.76
N SER A 164 1.87 -11.93 -5.43
CA SER A 164 2.09 -12.53 -6.74
C SER A 164 2.53 -11.47 -7.76
N PRO A 165 3.50 -11.79 -8.64
CA PRO A 165 4.01 -10.84 -9.63
C PRO A 165 2.94 -10.32 -10.59
N GLU A 166 1.82 -11.03 -10.74
CA GLU A 166 0.67 -10.61 -11.57
C GLU A 166 0.00 -9.32 -11.06
N PHE A 167 0.17 -8.99 -9.77
CA PHE A 167 -0.41 -7.81 -9.13
C PHE A 167 0.58 -6.65 -8.98
N LYS A 168 1.79 -6.75 -9.54
CA LYS A 168 2.83 -5.71 -9.44
C LYS A 168 2.38 -4.34 -9.92
N ASP A 169 1.52 -4.30 -10.93
CA ASP A 169 1.02 -3.04 -11.45
C ASP A 169 -0.02 -2.42 -10.52
N ASN A 170 -0.65 -3.18 -9.62
CA ASN A 170 -1.73 -2.75 -8.72
C ASN A 170 -1.32 -2.79 -7.23
N ILE A 171 -0.02 -2.75 -6.92
CA ILE A 171 0.52 -2.88 -5.56
C ILE A 171 -0.21 -1.96 -4.59
N LEU A 172 -0.37 -0.68 -4.93
CA LEU A 172 -1.01 0.31 -4.05
C LEU A 172 -2.44 -0.11 -3.67
N LEU A 173 -3.25 -0.49 -4.65
CA LEU A 173 -4.65 -0.90 -4.43
C LEU A 173 -4.71 -2.19 -3.61
N CYS A 174 -3.89 -3.18 -3.97
CA CYS A 174 -3.81 -4.46 -3.28
C CYS A 174 -3.37 -4.30 -1.81
N GLN A 175 -2.39 -3.44 -1.57
CA GLN A 175 -1.86 -3.15 -0.23
C GLN A 175 -2.91 -2.43 0.64
N LEU A 176 -3.62 -1.43 0.10
CA LEU A 176 -4.71 -0.77 0.82
C LEU A 176 -5.89 -1.70 1.11
N HIS A 177 -6.23 -2.59 0.16
CA HIS A 177 -7.27 -3.58 0.38
C HIS A 177 -6.87 -4.59 1.46
N HIS A 178 -5.65 -5.09 1.40
CA HIS A 178 -5.11 -5.97 2.42
C HIS A 178 -5.12 -5.30 3.80
N LEU A 179 -4.70 -4.03 3.88
CA LEU A 179 -4.76 -3.25 5.12
C LEU A 179 -6.19 -3.17 5.67
N GLY A 180 -7.19 -2.90 4.83
CA GLY A 180 -8.59 -2.86 5.27
C GLY A 180 -9.04 -4.19 5.89
N VAL A 181 -8.63 -5.32 5.29
CA VAL A 181 -8.92 -6.66 5.83
C VAL A 181 -8.18 -6.92 7.13
N CYS A 182 -6.89 -6.58 7.21
CA CYS A 182 -6.10 -6.75 8.43
C CYS A 182 -6.57 -5.81 9.55
N PHE A 183 -7.12 -4.65 9.22
CA PHE A 183 -7.74 -3.75 10.18
C PHE A 183 -9.03 -4.34 10.77
N ASP A 184 -9.83 -5.05 9.97
CA ASP A 184 -10.97 -5.81 10.50
C ASP A 184 -10.49 -6.85 11.53
N VAL A 185 -9.46 -7.63 11.19
CA VAL A 185 -8.87 -8.63 12.10
C VAL A 185 -8.28 -7.96 13.33
N PHE A 186 -7.58 -6.83 13.17
CA PHE A 186 -7.02 -6.06 14.28
C PHE A 186 -8.11 -5.72 15.31
N LEU A 187 -9.23 -5.13 14.87
CA LEU A 187 -10.32 -4.73 15.75
C LEU A 187 -11.08 -5.94 16.34
N GLU A 188 -11.24 -7.02 15.59
CA GLU A 188 -11.94 -8.24 16.07
C GLU A 188 -11.13 -9.05 17.09
N THR A 189 -9.80 -8.97 16.99
CA THR A 189 -8.87 -9.66 17.89
C THR A 189 -8.40 -8.77 19.04
N GLU A 190 -8.70 -7.48 19.02
CA GLU A 190 -8.41 -6.59 20.12
C GLU A 190 -9.27 -6.96 21.32
N TYR A 191 -8.60 -7.32 22.42
CA TYR A 191 -9.25 -7.59 23.69
C TYR A 191 -9.76 -6.26 24.24
N SER A 192 -11.00 -5.87 23.91
CA SER A 192 -11.79 -5.10 24.86
C SER A 192 -11.85 -5.97 26.12
N GLY A 193 -11.37 -5.46 27.26
CA GLY A 193 -11.20 -6.25 28.48
C GLY A 193 -12.45 -7.02 28.90
N ASP A 194 -12.30 -7.95 29.84
CA ASP A 194 -13.33 -8.76 30.50
C ASP A 194 -14.42 -7.92 31.23
N SER A 195 -14.91 -6.83 30.67
CA SER A 195 -16.15 -6.20 31.09
C SER A 195 -17.29 -6.97 30.46
N PHE A 196 -17.97 -7.76 31.29
CA PHE A 196 -19.28 -8.40 31.05
C PHE A 196 -20.42 -7.39 30.76
N GLU A 197 -20.11 -6.14 30.43
CA GLU A 197 -21.05 -5.04 30.26
C GLU A 197 -21.00 -4.53 28.81
N GLY A 198 -21.87 -5.11 28.00
CA GLY A 198 -22.26 -4.53 26.71
C GLY A 198 -21.81 -5.32 25.47
N PRO A 199 -22.54 -5.20 24.35
CA PRO A 199 -22.18 -5.85 23.10
C PRO A 199 -20.81 -5.35 22.61
N HIS A 200 -19.93 -6.27 22.21
CA HIS A 200 -18.68 -5.92 21.53
C HIS A 200 -18.97 -4.98 20.35
N GLU A 201 -18.32 -3.82 20.33
CA GLU A 201 -18.50 -2.81 19.28
C GLU A 201 -18.21 -3.39 17.88
N PHE A 202 -17.25 -4.31 17.81
CA PHE A 202 -16.87 -5.01 16.58
C PHE A 202 -17.25 -6.49 16.67
N GLN A 203 -18.24 -6.88 15.87
CA GLN A 203 -18.62 -8.28 15.74
C GLN A 203 -17.52 -9.08 15.04
N ARG A 204 -17.27 -10.30 15.54
CA ARG A 204 -16.26 -11.20 14.99
C ARG A 204 -16.83 -11.89 13.74
N GLU A 205 -16.38 -11.45 12.58
CA GLU A 205 -16.84 -11.97 11.29
C GLU A 205 -15.75 -12.84 10.63
N LYS A 206 -14.48 -12.63 10.97
CA LYS A 206 -13.34 -13.34 10.37
C LYS A 206 -13.06 -14.64 11.12
N VAL A 207 -12.82 -15.72 10.37
CA VAL A 207 -12.43 -17.03 10.93
C VAL A 207 -10.94 -17.02 11.24
N VAL A 208 -10.60 -17.10 12.52
CA VAL A 208 -9.23 -17.04 13.03
C VAL A 208 -8.89 -18.33 13.79
N VAL A 209 -7.74 -18.96 13.49
CA VAL A 209 -7.35 -20.24 14.13
C VAL A 209 -7.07 -20.10 15.64
N LYS A 210 -6.51 -18.96 16.06
CA LYS A 210 -6.29 -18.59 17.47
C LYS A 210 -6.20 -17.07 17.54
N PHE A 211 -6.78 -16.42 18.56
CA PHE A 211 -6.89 -14.95 18.61
C PHE A 211 -5.60 -14.21 19.02
N ALA A 212 -4.70 -14.87 19.75
CA ALA A 212 -3.35 -14.37 20.03
C ALA A 212 -2.35 -15.54 20.19
N ARG A 213 -1.08 -15.32 19.83
CA ARG A 213 0.03 -16.29 20.03
C ARG A 213 1.23 -15.61 20.69
N GLY A 214 1.91 -16.35 21.57
CA GLY A 214 3.14 -15.91 22.22
C GLY A 214 2.95 -14.87 23.33
N SER A 215 4.05 -14.48 23.97
CA SER A 215 4.06 -13.45 25.02
C SER A 215 3.72 -12.06 24.49
N SER A 216 4.01 -11.80 23.20
CA SER A 216 3.68 -10.55 22.51
C SER A 216 2.21 -10.45 22.08
N ARG A 217 1.43 -11.54 22.25
CA ARG A 217 0.03 -11.63 21.78
C ARG A 217 -0.13 -11.25 20.30
N SER A 218 0.80 -11.74 19.46
CA SER A 218 0.78 -11.44 18.02
C SER A 218 -0.54 -11.83 17.40
N ARG A 219 -0.87 -11.21 16.26
CA ARG A 219 -2.16 -11.42 15.57
C ARG A 219 -2.00 -12.14 14.23
N PRO A 220 -3.02 -12.91 13.81
CA PRO A 220 -2.97 -13.67 12.58
C PRO A 220 -3.42 -12.80 11.40
N TYR A 221 -2.48 -12.17 10.70
CA TYR A 221 -2.80 -11.34 9.53
C TYR A 221 -2.70 -12.09 8.19
N LYS A 222 -2.08 -13.28 8.16
CA LYS A 222 -1.92 -14.07 6.94
C LYS A 222 -3.23 -14.75 6.55
N CYS A 223 -3.81 -14.35 5.41
CA CYS A 223 -5.01 -14.97 4.84
C CYS A 223 -4.63 -16.20 4.00
N VAL A 224 -5.24 -17.36 4.29
CA VAL A 224 -5.12 -18.57 3.46
C VAL A 224 -6.31 -18.59 2.50
N SER A 225 -6.04 -18.26 1.24
CA SER A 225 -7.04 -17.93 0.20
C SER A 225 -8.03 -19.04 -0.14
N SER A 226 -7.77 -20.30 0.22
CA SER A 226 -8.68 -21.42 -0.06
C SER A 226 -9.81 -21.59 0.96
N GLN A 227 -9.72 -20.95 2.13
CA GLN A 227 -10.66 -21.18 3.25
C GLN A 227 -11.11 -19.90 3.97
N GLY A 228 -10.57 -18.71 3.62
CA GLY A 228 -10.87 -17.46 4.31
C GLY A 228 -10.40 -17.45 5.77
N ILE A 229 -9.42 -18.30 6.09
CA ILE A 229 -8.88 -18.48 7.43
C ILE A 229 -7.66 -17.60 7.60
N PHE A 230 -7.62 -16.90 8.73
CA PHE A 230 -6.48 -16.11 9.14
C PHE A 230 -5.57 -16.91 10.07
N THR A 231 -4.30 -17.01 9.70
CA THR A 231 -3.26 -17.72 10.45
C THR A 231 -2.13 -16.78 10.87
N TYR A 232 -1.34 -17.25 11.82
CA TYR A 232 -0.07 -16.64 12.17
C TYR A 232 0.93 -16.84 11.04
N ARG A 233 1.96 -16.00 11.02
CA ARG A 233 3.24 -16.37 10.43
C ARG A 233 4.01 -17.28 11.38
#